data_AF-A0A6J2XPU9-F1
#
_entry.id   AF-A0A6J2XPU9-F1
#
_cell.length_a   1.000
_cell.length_b   1.000
_cell.length_c   1.000
_cell.angle_alpha   90.00
_cell.angle_beta   90.00
_cell.angle_gamma   90.00
#
_symmetry.space_group_name_H-M   'P 1'
#
loop_
_entity.id
_entity.type
_entity.pdbx_description
1 polymer ?
#
loop_
_entity_poly.entity_id
_entity_poly.type
_entity_poly.pdbx_seq_one_letter_code
_entity_poly.pdbx_strand_id
1 'polypeptide(L)'
;MFRNCFNKLTKLRNLNYNQYNRLLSVDAIEGKETNNVGGYAESFKKFETINETPKEAPQTFASLLKNSKFIDLGDPEGKVVLGKIFHIVEDDLYIDFGWKFHCVCPRPEKNASNYKRGAKVRLRIKQLELSSKFLGYEKDLTLLEADCALLGLVHD
;
A
#
# COMPACT_ATOMS: atom_id res chain seq x y z
N MET A 1 -11.19 -32.72 11.12
CA MET A 1 -11.42 -34.03 10.47
C MET A 1 -12.73 -33.91 9.68
N PHE A 2 -12.66 -34.13 8.35
CA PHE A 2 -13.75 -34.12 7.34
C PHE A 2 -14.47 -32.77 7.06
N ARG A 3 -14.16 -32.00 6.01
CA ARG A 3 -14.39 -32.15 4.54
C ARG A 3 -15.86 -32.00 4.06
N ASN A 4 -16.05 -30.94 3.26
CA ASN A 4 -16.66 -30.87 1.92
C ASN A 4 -18.16 -31.12 1.71
N CYS A 5 -18.83 -30.12 1.12
CA CYS A 5 -19.36 -30.13 -0.27
C CYS A 5 -20.13 -28.82 -0.50
N PHE A 6 -19.59 -27.81 -1.19
CA PHE A 6 -19.61 -27.63 -2.65
C PHE A 6 -20.97 -28.00 -3.30
N ASN A 7 -21.53 -27.03 -4.03
CA ASN A 7 -22.71 -27.09 -4.92
C ASN A 7 -24.08 -26.74 -4.33
N LYS A 8 -24.32 -25.43 -4.18
CA LYS A 8 -25.54 -24.79 -4.70
C LYS A 8 -25.26 -23.36 -5.20
N LEU A 9 -24.23 -23.25 -6.04
CA LEU A 9 -24.14 -22.18 -7.03
C LEU A 9 -25.02 -22.59 -8.20
N THR A 10 -26.22 -22.01 -8.31
CA THR A 10 -26.88 -21.73 -9.60
C THR A 10 -28.15 -20.90 -9.37
N LYS A 11 -28.29 -19.85 -10.19
CA LYS A 11 -29.51 -19.06 -10.43
C LYS A 11 -30.03 -18.17 -9.30
N LEU A 12 -29.31 -17.10 -9.01
CA LEU A 12 -29.95 -15.79 -8.77
C LEU A 12 -29.20 -14.72 -9.59
N ARG A 13 -29.14 -14.95 -10.90
CA ARG A 13 -28.98 -13.88 -11.87
C ARG A 13 -30.35 -13.59 -12.44
N ASN A 14 -30.65 -12.29 -12.42
CA ASN A 14 -31.54 -11.56 -13.31
C ASN A 14 -32.83 -10.99 -12.68
N LEU A 15 -32.70 -9.69 -12.41
CA LEU A 15 -33.53 -8.62 -12.97
C LEU A 15 -34.95 -8.51 -12.40
N ASN A 16 -35.16 -7.46 -11.61
CA ASN A 16 -36.38 -6.68 -11.76
C ASN A 16 -36.12 -5.17 -11.64
N TYR A 17 -35.15 -4.69 -12.43
CA TYR A 17 -34.94 -3.25 -12.63
C TYR A 17 -36.09 -2.63 -13.47
N ASN A 18 -36.83 -3.46 -14.22
CA ASN A 18 -37.95 -3.03 -15.06
C ASN A 18 -39.23 -2.71 -14.27
N GLN A 19 -39.36 -3.20 -13.03
CA GLN A 19 -40.53 -2.92 -12.20
C GLN A 19 -40.52 -1.49 -11.66
N TYR A 20 -39.34 -0.92 -11.39
CA TYR A 20 -39.23 0.45 -10.88
C TYR A 20 -39.46 1.52 -11.96
N ASN A 21 -39.16 1.23 -13.23
CA ASN A 21 -39.38 2.19 -14.31
C ASN A 21 -40.87 2.38 -14.67
N ARG A 22 -41.75 1.46 -14.28
CA ARG A 22 -43.19 1.55 -14.58
C ARG A 22 -43.98 2.42 -13.57
N LEU A 23 -43.45 2.63 -12.37
CA LEU A 23 -44.08 3.48 -11.35
C LEU A 23 -43.71 4.98 -11.49
N LEU A 24 -42.76 5.30 -12.36
CA LEU A 24 -42.25 6.66 -12.58
C LEU A 24 -42.67 7.26 -13.93
N SER A 25 -43.43 6.54 -14.76
CA SER A 25 -43.99 7.09 -15.99
C SER A 25 -45.21 7.95 -15.66
N VAL A 26 -44.96 9.21 -15.32
CA VAL A 26 -45.97 10.26 -15.44
C VAL A 26 -46.30 10.39 -16.93
N ASP A 27 -47.59 10.38 -17.23
CA ASP A 27 -48.16 10.26 -18.57
C ASP A 27 -47.49 11.16 -19.61
N ALA A 28 -47.28 10.58 -20.79
CA ALA A 28 -46.72 11.23 -21.96
C ALA A 28 -47.60 12.41 -22.40
N ILE A 29 -47.14 13.62 -22.12
CA ILE A 29 -47.52 14.80 -22.89
C ILE A 29 -46.49 14.93 -24.01
N GLU A 30 -46.92 14.77 -25.26
CA GLU A 30 -46.12 15.04 -26.46
C GLU A 30 -45.70 16.52 -26.49
N GLY A 31 -44.56 16.82 -25.88
CA GLY A 31 -43.90 18.12 -25.90
C GLY A 31 -42.52 17.99 -26.53
N LYS A 32 -42.28 18.76 -27.59
CA LYS A 32 -41.05 18.82 -28.39
C LYS A 32 -39.77 18.58 -27.57
N GLU A 33 -38.95 17.62 -28.02
CA GLU A 33 -37.57 17.44 -27.56
C GLU A 33 -36.77 18.73 -27.81
N THR A 34 -36.64 19.55 -26.78
CA THR A 34 -35.55 20.53 -26.72
C THR A 34 -34.39 19.86 -26.00
N ASN A 35 -33.29 19.66 -26.72
CA ASN A 35 -32.00 19.13 -26.23
C ASN A 35 -31.31 20.06 -25.21
N ASN A 36 -32.04 20.57 -24.21
CA ASN A 36 -31.47 21.35 -23.11
C ASN A 36 -31.31 20.44 -21.91
N VAL A 37 -30.15 19.80 -21.86
CA VAL A 37 -29.68 19.09 -20.67
C VAL A 37 -29.59 20.16 -19.57
N GLY A 38 -30.45 20.09 -18.54
CA GLY A 38 -30.46 21.10 -17.48
C GLY A 38 -29.10 21.21 -16.80
N GLY A 39 -28.74 22.41 -16.30
CA GLY A 39 -27.41 22.70 -15.77
C GLY A 39 -26.93 21.75 -14.66
N TYR A 40 -27.86 21.18 -13.89
CA TYR A 40 -27.56 20.13 -12.91
C TYR A 40 -27.04 18.85 -13.57
N ALA A 41 -27.66 18.40 -14.66
CA ALA A 41 -27.26 17.18 -15.38
C ALA A 41 -25.93 17.35 -16.10
N GLU A 42 -25.61 18.55 -16.61
CA GLU A 42 -24.29 18.85 -17.17
C GLU A 42 -23.21 18.85 -16.07
N SER A 43 -23.49 19.49 -14.94
CA SER A 43 -22.54 19.54 -13.82
C SER A 43 -22.28 18.14 -13.26
N PHE A 44 -23.32 17.30 -13.14
CA PHE A 44 -23.18 15.92 -12.68
C PHE A 44 -22.26 15.08 -13.58
N LYS A 45 -22.46 15.13 -14.92
CA LYS A 45 -21.58 14.45 -15.88
C LYS A 45 -20.13 14.92 -15.78
N LYS A 46 -19.93 16.24 -15.60
CA LYS A 46 -18.59 16.82 -15.42
C LYS A 46 -17.92 16.33 -14.14
N PHE A 47 -18.66 16.15 -13.05
CA PHE A 47 -18.14 15.62 -11.78
C PHE A 47 -17.89 14.10 -11.80
N GLU A 48 -18.63 13.33 -12.59
CA GLU A 48 -18.32 11.90 -12.81
C GLU A 48 -16.93 11.73 -13.44
N THR A 49 -16.58 12.56 -14.43
CA THR A 49 -15.27 12.47 -15.12
C THR A 49 -14.10 12.94 -14.26
N ILE A 50 -14.33 13.73 -13.21
CA ILE A 50 -13.26 14.24 -12.32
C ILE A 50 -12.69 13.13 -11.41
N ASN A 51 -13.49 12.11 -11.08
CA ASN A 51 -13.06 10.99 -10.24
C ASN A 51 -12.41 9.86 -11.05
N GLU A 52 -12.42 9.93 -12.38
CA GLU A 52 -11.68 9.01 -13.22
C GLU A 52 -10.21 9.43 -13.24
N THR A 53 -9.45 8.94 -12.26
CA THR A 53 -7.98 8.96 -12.36
C THR A 53 -7.61 8.35 -13.72
N PRO A 54 -6.83 9.05 -14.58
CA PRO A 54 -6.45 8.52 -15.87
C PRO A 54 -5.85 7.13 -15.66
N LYS A 55 -6.49 6.11 -16.25
CA LYS A 55 -6.11 4.72 -16.07
C LYS A 55 -4.74 4.57 -16.71
N GLU A 56 -3.69 4.58 -15.87
CA GLU A 56 -2.32 4.48 -16.36
C GLU A 56 -2.20 3.26 -17.27
N ALA A 57 -1.49 3.42 -18.38
CA ALA A 57 -1.23 2.32 -19.30
C ALA A 57 -0.59 1.17 -18.51
N PRO A 58 -0.93 -0.10 -18.82
CA PRO A 58 -0.38 -1.24 -18.10
C PRO A 58 1.14 -1.21 -18.15
N GLN A 59 1.78 -1.00 -17.00
CA GLN A 59 3.23 -0.96 -16.89
C GLN A 59 3.80 -2.37 -16.81
N THR A 60 4.93 -2.60 -17.46
CA THR A 60 5.67 -3.86 -17.33
C THR A 60 6.42 -3.92 -15.99
N PHE A 61 6.73 -5.13 -15.51
CA PHE A 61 7.57 -5.32 -14.31
C PHE A 61 8.91 -4.58 -14.42
N ALA A 62 9.55 -4.62 -15.60
CA ALA A 62 10.81 -3.92 -15.83
C ALA A 62 10.67 -2.39 -15.67
N SER A 63 9.56 -1.81 -16.14
CA SER A 63 9.26 -0.39 -15.96
C SER A 63 9.06 -0.04 -14.47
N LEU A 64 8.29 -0.86 -13.76
CA LEU A 64 8.04 -0.67 -12.32
C LEU A 64 9.33 -0.77 -11.50
N LEU A 65 10.14 -1.80 -11.74
CA LEU A 65 11.40 -2.00 -11.04
C LEU A 65 12.37 -0.85 -11.31
N LYS A 66 12.55 -0.47 -12.57
CA LYS A 66 13.44 0.63 -12.96
C LYS A 66 13.06 1.97 -12.33
N ASN A 67 11.77 2.25 -12.18
CA ASN A 67 11.25 3.48 -11.59
C ASN A 67 10.99 3.37 -10.07
N SER A 68 11.38 2.26 -9.43
CA SER A 68 11.20 2.07 -8.00
C SER A 68 12.19 2.91 -7.20
N LYS A 69 11.77 3.35 -6.00
CA LYS A 69 12.64 4.08 -5.06
C LYS A 69 13.85 3.28 -4.61
N PHE A 70 13.75 1.95 -4.66
CA PHE A 70 14.87 1.07 -4.36
C PHE A 70 15.99 1.16 -5.41
N ILE A 71 15.65 1.09 -6.69
CA ILE A 71 16.64 1.25 -7.77
C ILE A 71 17.21 2.67 -7.79
N ASP A 72 16.37 3.68 -7.49
CA ASP A 72 16.78 5.09 -7.37
C ASP A 72 17.77 5.35 -6.20
N LEU A 73 17.70 4.56 -5.12
CA LEU A 73 18.57 4.70 -3.95
C LEU A 73 20.05 4.41 -4.28
N GLY A 74 20.31 3.52 -5.23
CA GLY A 74 21.65 3.07 -5.60
C GLY A 74 22.30 2.23 -4.50
N ASP A 75 23.58 2.51 -4.20
CA ASP A 75 24.28 1.87 -3.09
C ASP A 75 23.63 2.26 -1.75
N PRO A 76 23.06 1.31 -1.00
CA PRO A 76 22.34 1.58 0.22
C PRO A 76 23.24 1.95 1.40
N GLU A 77 24.51 1.58 1.39
CA GLU A 77 25.41 1.79 2.53
C GLU A 77 25.58 3.29 2.84
N GLY A 78 25.36 3.66 4.10
CA GLY A 78 25.46 5.04 4.58
C GLY A 78 24.27 5.94 4.22
N LYS A 79 23.31 5.48 3.42
CA LYS A 79 22.11 6.26 3.08
C LYS A 79 21.17 6.39 4.27
N VAL A 80 20.48 7.53 4.33
CA VAL A 80 19.48 7.83 5.36
C VAL A 80 18.09 7.60 4.82
N VAL A 81 17.30 6.77 5.50
CA VAL A 81 15.94 6.40 5.12
C VAL A 81 14.97 6.63 6.28
N LEU A 82 13.67 6.67 5.94
CA LEU A 82 12.59 6.77 6.90
C LEU A 82 12.07 5.36 7.21
N GLY A 83 11.96 5.03 8.49
CA GLY A 83 11.38 3.79 8.97
C GLY A 83 10.17 4.03 9.87
N LYS A 84 9.40 2.97 10.12
CA LYS A 84 8.26 2.96 11.03
C LYS A 84 8.42 1.80 12.00
N ILE A 85 8.33 2.10 13.29
CA ILE A 85 8.35 1.07 14.34
C ILE A 85 7.05 0.25 14.24
N PHE A 86 7.13 -1.06 13.99
CA PHE A 86 5.95 -1.92 13.89
C PHE A 86 5.77 -2.85 15.10
N HIS A 87 6.86 -3.16 15.81
CA HIS A 87 6.85 -4.00 17.00
C HIS A 87 7.92 -3.53 18.00
N ILE A 88 7.70 -3.78 19.29
CA ILE A 88 8.57 -3.37 20.38
C ILE A 88 8.62 -4.54 21.35
N VAL A 89 9.82 -5.03 21.66
CA VAL A 89 10.07 -6.08 22.66
C VAL A 89 11.04 -5.52 23.66
N GLU A 90 10.61 -5.30 24.90
CA GLU A 90 11.45 -4.70 25.94
C GLU A 90 12.06 -3.37 25.47
N ASP A 91 13.38 -3.34 25.26
CA ASP A 91 14.14 -2.19 24.75
C ASP A 91 14.50 -2.30 23.26
N ASP A 92 14.12 -3.38 22.58
CA ASP A 92 14.36 -3.58 21.15
C ASP A 92 13.21 -3.03 20.30
N LEU A 93 13.57 -2.21 19.32
CA LEU A 93 12.66 -1.56 18.39
C LEU A 93 12.76 -2.25 17.02
N TYR A 94 11.68 -2.91 16.61
CA TYR A 94 11.56 -3.51 15.28
C TYR A 94 11.02 -2.48 14.29
N ILE A 95 11.85 -2.10 13.31
CA ILE A 95 11.60 -0.98 12.41
C ILE A 95 11.61 -1.45 10.96
N ASP A 96 10.52 -1.18 10.27
CA ASP A 96 10.40 -1.42 8.83
C ASP A 96 10.67 -0.12 8.05
N PHE A 97 11.49 -0.20 7.02
CA PHE A 97 11.83 0.93 6.13
C PHE A 97 11.59 0.59 4.64
N GLY A 98 10.76 -0.41 4.37
CA GLY A 98 10.35 -0.79 3.00
C GLY A 98 11.34 -1.69 2.29
N TRP A 99 12.27 -2.30 3.02
CA TRP A 99 13.15 -3.34 2.50
C TRP A 99 12.61 -4.75 2.81
N LYS A 100 13.27 -5.77 2.26
CA LYS A 100 12.93 -7.18 2.49
C LYS A 100 13.00 -7.56 3.97
N PHE A 101 14.03 -7.09 4.66
CA PHE A 101 14.24 -7.34 6.09
C PHE A 101 14.10 -6.03 6.86
N HIS A 102 13.49 -6.13 8.04
CA HIS A 102 13.44 -5.03 9.00
C HIS A 102 14.78 -4.91 9.72
N CYS A 103 14.99 -3.79 10.41
CA CYS A 103 16.12 -3.66 11.33
C CYS A 103 15.62 -3.66 12.78
N VAL A 104 16.46 -4.18 13.67
CA VAL A 104 16.25 -4.09 15.11
C VAL A 104 17.25 -3.09 15.67
N CYS A 105 16.76 -2.08 16.40
CA CYS A 105 17.62 -1.09 17.05
C CYS A 105 17.26 -0.97 18.52
N PRO A 106 18.24 -0.79 19.43
CA PRO A 106 17.96 -0.55 20.83
C PRO A 106 17.27 0.82 21.01
N ARG A 107 16.38 0.90 22.01
CA ARG A 107 15.67 2.12 22.37
C ARG A 107 16.67 3.14 22.93
N PRO A 108 16.72 4.36 22.36
CA PRO A 108 17.55 5.42 22.92
C PRO A 108 17.04 5.83 24.31
N GLU A 109 17.97 6.03 25.26
CA GLU A 109 17.65 6.51 26.61
C GLU A 109 17.01 7.90 26.57
N LYS A 110 17.47 8.75 25.66
CA LYS A 110 16.96 10.10 25.47
C LYS A 110 15.58 10.03 24.80
N ASN A 111 14.57 10.58 25.46
CA ASN A 111 13.19 10.64 24.97
C ASN A 111 12.61 9.25 24.65
N ALA A 112 12.98 8.24 25.43
CA ALA A 112 12.57 6.84 25.27
C ALA A 112 11.04 6.67 25.09
N SER A 113 10.23 7.46 25.80
CA SER A 113 8.76 7.45 25.74
C SER A 113 8.18 7.76 24.37
N ASN A 114 8.92 8.46 23.51
CA ASN A 114 8.45 8.87 22.18
C ASN A 114 8.61 7.75 21.14
N TYR A 115 9.47 6.76 21.41
CA TYR A 115 9.69 5.58 20.55
C TYR A 115 8.61 4.53 20.79
N LYS A 116 7.40 4.84 20.35
CA LYS A 116 6.23 3.95 20.43
C LYS A 116 5.91 3.30 19.09
N ARG A 117 5.13 2.22 19.13
CA ARG A 117 4.64 1.54 17.93
C ARG A 117 3.93 2.56 17.01
N GLY A 118 4.30 2.55 15.73
CA GLY A 118 3.80 3.45 14.70
C GLY A 118 4.60 4.75 14.53
N ALA A 119 5.54 5.06 15.42
CA ALA A 119 6.39 6.24 15.28
C ALA A 119 7.30 6.12 14.04
N LYS A 120 7.51 7.25 13.37
CA LYS A 120 8.43 7.38 12.24
C LYS A 120 9.81 7.77 12.75
N VAL A 121 10.83 7.10 12.22
CA VAL A 121 12.23 7.27 12.63
C VAL A 121 13.14 7.44 11.42
N ARG A 122 14.28 8.11 11.63
CA ARG A 122 15.36 8.19 10.66
C ARG A 122 16.39 7.12 10.96
N LEU A 123 16.74 6.36 9.94
CA LEU A 123 17.73 5.29 10.00
C LEU A 123 18.86 5.60 9.04
N ARG A 124 20.09 5.23 9.41
CA ARG A 124 21.21 5.10 8.48
C ARG A 124 21.43 3.63 8.19
N ILE A 125 21.35 3.24 6.92
CA ILE A 125 21.58 1.85 6.52
C ILE A 125 23.08 1.57 6.59
N LYS A 126 23.46 0.41 7.14
CA LYS A 126 24.81 -0.14 7.02
C LYS A 126 24.79 -1.33 6.08
N GLN A 127 23.92 -2.31 6.34
CA GLN A 127 23.75 -3.48 5.51
C GLN A 127 22.27 -3.82 5.35
N LEU A 128 21.85 -4.15 4.13
CA LEU A 128 20.48 -4.53 3.81
C LEU A 128 20.12 -5.96 4.25
N GLU A 129 21.12 -6.81 4.46
CA GLU A 129 20.98 -8.17 4.98
C GLU A 129 22.26 -8.52 5.75
N LEU A 130 22.10 -8.92 7.01
CA LEU A 130 23.19 -9.49 7.80
C LEU A 130 23.41 -10.94 7.38
N SER A 131 24.26 -11.12 6.37
CA SER A 131 24.71 -12.44 5.92
C SER A 131 26.23 -12.52 5.86
N SER A 132 26.80 -13.64 6.29
CA SER A 132 28.24 -13.89 6.22
C SER A 132 28.55 -15.37 5.92
N LYS A 133 29.69 -15.60 5.28
CA LYS A 133 30.18 -16.95 4.95
C LYS A 133 31.25 -17.37 5.94
N PHE A 134 31.03 -18.50 6.59
CA PHE A 134 31.99 -19.09 7.52
C PHE A 134 32.74 -20.25 6.89
N LEU A 135 33.96 -20.50 7.37
CA LEU A 135 34.77 -21.63 6.92
C LEU A 135 34.05 -22.95 7.23
N GLY A 136 34.03 -23.87 6.26
CA GLY A 136 33.33 -25.15 6.36
C GLY A 136 31.86 -25.12 5.94
N TYR A 137 31.31 -23.96 5.61
CA TYR A 137 29.95 -23.83 5.07
C TYR A 137 29.99 -23.56 3.56
N GLU A 138 29.16 -24.28 2.80
CA GLU A 138 29.02 -24.04 1.35
C GLU A 138 28.22 -22.76 1.06
N LYS A 139 27.22 -22.47 1.90
CA LYS A 139 26.26 -21.37 1.77
C LYS A 139 26.45 -20.35 2.88
N ASP A 140 26.03 -19.13 2.61
CA ASP A 140 26.07 -18.03 3.56
C ASP A 140 25.00 -18.22 4.63
N LEU A 141 25.33 -17.84 5.86
CA LEU A 141 24.39 -17.80 6.98
C LEU A 141 23.82 -16.38 7.07
N THR A 142 22.51 -16.26 7.19
CA THR A 142 21.79 -14.97 7.28
C THR A 142 21.01 -14.89 8.59
N LEU A 143 21.02 -13.72 9.23
CA LEU A 143 20.23 -13.43 10.43
C LEU A 143 18.81 -12.97 10.10
N LEU A 144 18.47 -12.79 8.81
CA LEU A 144 17.16 -12.34 8.34
C LEU A 144 16.74 -10.96 8.87
N GLU A 145 17.73 -10.11 9.13
CA GLU A 145 17.57 -8.72 9.56
C GLU A 145 18.56 -7.82 8.83
N ALA A 146 18.20 -6.54 8.72
CA ALA A 146 19.08 -5.49 8.20
C ALA A 146 19.81 -4.79 9.36
N ASP A 147 21.06 -4.37 9.13
CA ASP A 147 21.80 -3.53 10.08
C ASP A 147 21.61 -2.06 9.75
N CYS A 148 21.03 -1.34 10.71
CA CYS A 148 20.77 0.09 10.62
C CYS A 148 21.15 0.78 11.93
N ALA A 149 21.57 2.04 11.82
CA ALA A 149 21.75 2.92 12.97
C ALA A 149 20.55 3.86 13.12
N LEU A 150 19.92 3.86 14.29
CA LEU A 150 18.82 4.77 14.63
C LEU A 150 19.37 6.18 14.90
N LEU A 151 18.98 7.14 14.06
CA LEU A 151 19.42 8.55 14.18
C LEU A 151 18.48 9.38 15.06
N GLY A 152 17.18 9.11 15.02
CA GLY A 152 16.19 9.87 15.78
C GLY A 152 14.77 9.75 15.25
N LEU A 153 13.84 10.43 15.90
CA LEU A 153 12.46 10.54 15.45
C LEU A 153 12.32 11.52 14.28
N VAL A 154 11.28 11.31 13.49
CA VAL A 154 10.81 12.26 12.46
C VAL A 154 9.64 13.01 13.05
N HIS A 155 9.71 14.33 13.07
CA HIS A 155 8.56 15.18 13.33
C HIS A 155 7.97 15.55 11.96
N ASP A 156 6.71 15.18 11.74
CA ASP A 156 5.94 15.63 10.58
C ASP A 156 5.52 17.10 10.78
#